data_AF-A0A7C4AG35-F1
#
_entry.id   AF-A0A7C4AG35-F1
#
_cell.length_a   1.000
_cell.length_b   1.000
_cell.length_c   1.000
_cell.angle_alpha   90.00
_cell.angle_beta   90.00
_cell.angle_gamma   90.00
#
_symmetry.space_group_name_H-M   'P 1'
#
loop_
_entity.id
_entity.type
_entity.pdbx_description
1 polymer ?
#
loop_
_entity_poly.entity_id
_entity_poly.type
_entity_poly.pdbx_seq_one_letter_code
_entity_poly.pdbx_strand_id
1 'polypeptide(L)'
;VTQTRNPGLDQAGYERAFKEYLGIEQVIWLGNGIAGDDTHGHVDDLCRFVNADTVLLCREDDPADANYRPLAENREMLGGVRLPGGGKLNVIDLPMPEPLTFEGIRLPASYANFYIANGTVLVPTFNDPRDRTALGIIAECFPDRAVTGIHAVDLVWGFGTLHCLTHEQPATRALAGADGDED
;
A
#
# COMPACT_ATOMS: atom_id res chain seq x y z
N VAL A 1 1.40 -3.87 21.95
CA VAL A 1 0.02 -3.33 21.89
C VAL A 1 -0.92 -4.53 21.85
N THR A 2 -1.98 -4.53 22.65
CA THR A 2 -3.01 -5.59 22.59
C THR A 2 -3.79 -5.43 21.29
N GLN A 3 -3.83 -6.49 20.48
CA GLN A 3 -4.60 -6.52 19.25
C GLN A 3 -6.11 -6.49 19.61
N THR A 4 -6.87 -5.50 19.11
CA THR A 4 -8.31 -5.31 19.44
C THR A 4 -9.30 -5.76 18.35
N ARG A 5 -8.83 -6.07 17.14
CA ARG A 5 -9.64 -6.55 16.00
C ARG A 5 -10.12 -7.98 16.21
N ASN A 6 -9.22 -8.91 16.56
CA ASN A 6 -9.55 -10.32 16.79
C ASN A 6 -9.02 -10.77 18.16
N PRO A 7 -9.78 -10.49 19.24
CA PRO A 7 -9.39 -10.88 20.59
C PRO A 7 -9.09 -12.38 20.71
N GLY A 8 -7.93 -12.72 21.29
CA GLY A 8 -7.49 -14.10 21.46
C GLY A 8 -6.73 -14.68 20.27
N LEU A 9 -6.62 -13.97 19.15
CA LEU A 9 -5.80 -14.38 18.02
C LEU A 9 -4.39 -13.77 18.13
N ASP A 10 -3.38 -14.63 18.20
CA ASP A 10 -1.98 -14.23 18.14
C ASP A 10 -1.47 -14.16 16.69
N GLN A 11 -0.23 -13.72 16.51
CA GLN A 11 0.40 -13.58 15.20
C GLN A 11 0.39 -14.90 14.39
N ALA A 12 0.71 -16.02 15.04
CA ALA A 12 0.68 -17.34 14.41
C ALA A 12 -0.75 -17.74 13.99
N GLY A 13 -1.76 -17.31 14.75
CA GLY A 13 -3.18 -17.47 14.40
C GLY A 13 -3.56 -16.72 13.13
N TYR A 14 -3.12 -15.48 12.99
CA TYR A 14 -3.30 -14.72 11.74
C TYR A 14 -2.58 -15.38 10.57
N GLU A 15 -1.33 -15.80 10.75
CA GLU A 15 -0.55 -16.48 9.70
C GLU A 15 -1.25 -17.76 9.21
N ARG A 16 -1.83 -18.56 10.12
CA ARG A 16 -2.64 -19.72 9.74
C ARG A 16 -3.89 -19.32 8.95
N ALA A 17 -4.63 -18.32 9.41
CA ALA A 17 -5.83 -17.86 8.72
C ALA A 17 -5.50 -17.31 7.32
N PHE A 18 -4.47 -16.48 7.18
CA PHE A 18 -4.07 -15.96 5.87
C PHE A 18 -3.61 -17.07 4.93
N LYS A 19 -2.88 -18.07 5.43
CA LYS A 19 -2.52 -19.24 4.62
C LYS A 19 -3.75 -20.01 4.14
N GLU A 20 -4.73 -20.22 5.02
CA GLU A 20 -5.95 -20.98 4.70
C GLU A 20 -6.85 -20.26 3.70
N TYR A 21 -7.11 -18.97 3.91
CA TYR A 21 -8.09 -18.22 3.14
C TYR A 21 -7.51 -17.44 1.96
N LEU A 22 -6.24 -17.02 2.03
CA LEU A 22 -5.57 -16.24 0.98
C LEU A 22 -4.50 -17.06 0.23
N GLY A 23 -4.14 -18.26 0.72
CA GLY A 23 -3.16 -19.12 0.06
C GLY A 23 -1.72 -18.62 0.13
N ILE A 24 -1.41 -17.64 0.98
CA ILE A 24 -0.07 -17.05 1.08
C ILE A 24 0.89 -17.92 1.91
N GLU A 25 2.17 -17.88 1.56
CA GLU A 25 3.22 -18.68 2.23
C GLU A 25 3.97 -17.92 3.33
N GLN A 26 4.00 -16.59 3.23
CA GLN A 26 4.77 -15.72 4.11
C GLN A 26 3.98 -14.47 4.43
N VAL A 27 4.03 -14.05 5.70
CA VAL A 27 3.51 -12.76 6.16
C VAL A 27 4.68 -11.87 6.55
N ILE A 28 4.71 -10.65 6.04
CA ILE A 28 5.69 -9.62 6.42
C ILE A 28 4.97 -8.66 7.37
N TRP A 29 5.37 -8.65 8.64
CA TRP A 29 4.74 -7.86 9.68
C TRP A 29 5.45 -6.52 9.86
N LEU A 30 4.90 -5.46 9.27
CA LEU A 30 5.38 -4.09 9.47
C LEU A 30 5.08 -3.58 10.89
N GLY A 31 5.81 -2.53 11.28
CA GLY A 31 5.60 -1.77 12.50
C GLY A 31 4.44 -0.77 12.37
N ASN A 32 4.61 0.40 12.98
CA ASN A 32 3.56 1.41 13.02
C ASN A 32 3.31 2.04 11.63
N GLY A 33 2.06 2.45 11.38
CA GLY A 33 1.64 3.20 10.19
C GLY A 33 1.97 4.70 10.28
N ILE A 34 1.25 5.49 9.49
CA ILE A 34 1.42 6.95 9.40
C ILE A 34 0.53 7.71 10.40
N ALA A 35 0.88 8.95 10.68
CA ALA A 35 0.13 9.87 11.53
C ALA A 35 -1.16 10.34 10.83
N GLY A 36 -2.20 10.59 11.63
CA GLY A 36 -3.52 11.01 11.14
C GLY A 36 -4.43 9.86 10.73
N ASP A 37 -3.91 8.64 10.66
CA ASP A 37 -4.67 7.43 10.33
C ASP A 37 -5.57 6.96 11.48
N ASP A 38 -6.82 6.62 11.16
CA ASP A 38 -7.83 6.11 12.09
C ASP A 38 -7.99 4.57 12.01
N THR A 39 -7.37 3.93 11.02
CA THR A 39 -7.45 2.49 10.76
C THR A 39 -6.55 1.64 11.66
N HIS A 40 -5.73 2.27 12.50
CA HIS A 40 -4.70 1.68 13.36
C HIS A 40 -3.48 1.11 12.59
N GLY A 41 -3.10 1.76 11.50
CA GLY A 41 -1.89 1.49 10.72
C GLY A 41 -2.15 0.59 9.51
N HIS A 42 -3.20 0.87 8.72
CA HIS A 42 -3.46 0.08 7.52
C HIS A 42 -2.29 0.20 6.53
N VAL A 43 -1.92 -0.94 5.96
CA VAL A 43 -0.70 -1.07 5.16
C VAL A 43 -0.81 -0.30 3.84
N ASP A 44 -2.02 -0.04 3.35
CA ASP A 44 -2.25 0.60 2.06
C ASP A 44 -1.88 2.09 2.01
N ASP A 45 -1.79 2.75 3.17
CA ASP A 45 -1.26 4.11 3.29
C ASP A 45 0.27 4.16 3.46
N LEU A 46 0.93 3.00 3.58
CA LEU A 46 2.34 2.89 3.97
C LEU A 46 3.20 2.15 2.94
N CYS A 47 2.77 0.98 2.49
CA CYS A 47 3.62 0.04 1.74
C CYS A 47 2.81 -0.79 0.75
N ARG A 48 3.21 -0.83 -0.52
CA ARG A 48 2.46 -1.51 -1.59
C ARG A 48 3.38 -2.35 -2.45
N PHE A 49 3.02 -3.61 -2.70
CA PHE A 49 3.63 -4.38 -3.78
C PHE A 49 3.29 -3.76 -5.13
N VAL A 50 4.31 -3.59 -5.97
CA VAL A 50 4.17 -3.13 -7.37
C VAL A 50 4.46 -4.25 -8.36
N ASN A 51 5.13 -5.31 -7.92
CA ASN A 51 5.30 -6.57 -8.62
C ASN A 51 5.58 -7.69 -7.59
N ALA A 52 6.04 -8.86 -8.04
CA ALA A 52 6.25 -10.03 -7.17
C ALA A 52 7.37 -9.88 -6.13
N ASP A 53 8.34 -8.98 -6.35
CA ASP A 53 9.53 -8.85 -5.48
C ASP A 53 9.84 -7.42 -5.04
N THR A 54 9.02 -6.45 -5.43
CA THR A 54 9.25 -5.03 -5.20
C THR A 54 8.07 -4.39 -4.51
N VAL A 55 8.36 -3.61 -3.47
CA VAL A 55 7.40 -2.74 -2.79
C VAL A 55 7.80 -1.27 -2.91
N LEU A 56 6.79 -0.40 -3.00
CA LEU A 56 6.90 1.01 -2.66
C LEU A 56 6.67 1.18 -1.16
N LEU A 57 7.56 1.86 -0.46
CA LEU A 57 7.42 2.19 0.97
C LEU A 57 7.47 3.71 1.14
N CYS A 58 6.49 4.26 1.85
CA CYS A 58 6.48 5.66 2.23
C CYS A 58 7.75 6.06 2.99
N ARG A 59 8.30 7.23 2.67
CA ARG A 59 9.48 7.82 3.30
C ARG A 59 9.23 9.28 3.62
N GLU A 60 9.54 9.62 4.86
CA GLU A 60 9.64 11.00 5.34
C GLU A 60 11.11 11.30 5.62
N ASP A 61 11.57 12.47 5.20
CA ASP A 61 12.96 12.91 5.33
C ASP A 61 13.16 13.89 6.47
N ASP A 62 12.11 14.58 6.93
CA ASP A 62 12.17 15.50 8.07
C ASP A 62 12.18 14.74 9.41
N PRO A 63 13.30 14.72 10.17
CA PRO A 63 13.37 14.03 11.45
C PRO A 63 12.44 14.59 12.53
N ALA A 64 11.89 15.79 12.34
CA ALA A 64 10.92 16.39 13.24
C ALA A 64 9.47 15.92 12.98
N ASP A 65 9.20 15.35 11.81
CA ASP A 65 7.86 14.85 11.48
C ASP A 65 7.57 13.53 12.20
N ALA A 66 6.32 13.37 12.66
CA ALA A 66 5.86 12.17 13.36
C ALA A 66 6.00 10.86 12.55
N ASN A 67 6.03 10.93 11.21
CA ASN A 67 6.16 9.79 10.32
C ASN A 67 7.61 9.34 10.14
N TYR A 68 8.61 10.20 10.35
CA TYR A 68 10.01 9.90 10.05
C TYR A 68 10.48 8.59 10.69
N ARG A 69 10.30 8.49 12.01
CA ARG A 69 10.80 7.34 12.76
C ARG A 69 10.06 6.03 12.43
N PRO A 70 8.71 5.96 12.47
CA PRO A 70 7.98 4.75 12.04
C PRO A 70 8.35 4.28 10.64
N LEU A 71 8.47 5.20 9.67
CA LEU A 71 8.82 4.87 8.29
C LEU A 71 10.26 4.35 8.16
N ALA A 72 11.21 4.97 8.87
CA ALA A 72 12.60 4.51 8.91
C ALA A 72 12.74 3.11 9.54
N GLU A 73 12.01 2.82 10.62
CA GLU A 73 11.99 1.50 11.27
C GLU A 73 11.43 0.42 10.33
N ASN A 74 10.34 0.72 9.61
CA ASN A 74 9.78 -0.18 8.58
C ASN A 74 10.76 -0.42 7.43
N ARG A 75 11.49 0.61 7.01
CA ARG A 75 12.50 0.50 5.95
C ARG A 75 13.64 -0.44 6.34
N GLU A 76 14.16 -0.29 7.56
CA GLU A 76 15.23 -1.16 8.08
C GLU A 76 14.75 -2.62 8.13
N MET A 77 13.54 -2.85 8.65
CA MET A 77 12.94 -4.18 8.70
C MET A 77 12.82 -4.82 7.32
N LEU A 78 12.28 -4.09 6.34
CA LEU A 78 12.10 -4.60 4.97
C LEU A 78 13.43 -4.90 4.28
N GLY A 79 14.51 -4.17 4.59
CA GLY A 79 15.85 -4.47 4.08
C GLY A 79 16.38 -5.86 4.50
N GLY A 80 15.87 -6.41 5.60
CA GLY A 80 16.19 -7.75 6.09
C GLY A 80 15.38 -8.88 5.43
N VAL A 81 14.28 -8.57 4.74
CA VAL A 81 13.33 -9.58 4.26
C VAL A 81 13.93 -10.45 3.15
N ARG A 82 13.61 -11.75 3.20
CA ARG A 82 13.81 -12.72 2.12
C ARG A 82 12.47 -13.30 1.74
N LEU A 83 12.19 -13.33 0.44
CA LEU A 83 11.00 -13.94 -0.15
C LEU A 83 11.13 -15.47 -0.16
N PRO A 84 10.05 -16.25 -0.37
CA PRO A 84 10.08 -17.71 -0.31
C PRO A 84 11.10 -18.37 -1.26
N GLY A 85 11.43 -17.72 -2.38
CA GLY A 85 12.49 -18.15 -3.32
C GLY A 85 13.93 -17.79 -2.89
N GLY A 86 14.12 -17.20 -1.70
CA GLY A 86 15.42 -16.75 -1.19
C GLY A 86 15.89 -15.39 -1.72
N GLY A 87 15.18 -14.81 -2.69
CA GLY A 87 15.44 -13.45 -3.19
C GLY A 87 15.24 -12.38 -2.11
N LYS A 88 15.95 -11.25 -2.25
CA LYS A 88 15.72 -10.08 -1.40
C LYS A 88 14.47 -9.34 -1.88
N LEU A 89 13.71 -8.79 -0.94
CA LEU A 89 12.66 -7.83 -1.27
C LEU A 89 13.31 -6.51 -1.73
N ASN A 90 12.91 -6.01 -2.90
CA ASN A 90 13.29 -4.70 -3.39
C ASN A 90 12.37 -3.65 -2.75
N VAL A 91 12.96 -2.59 -2.19
CA VAL A 91 12.20 -1.52 -1.51
C VAL A 91 12.54 -0.20 -2.17
N ILE A 92 11.55 0.40 -2.82
CA ILE A 92 11.63 1.71 -3.45
C ILE A 92 10.98 2.73 -2.54
N ASP A 93 11.70 3.81 -2.22
CA ASP A 93 11.17 4.88 -1.37
C ASP A 93 10.16 5.72 -2.16
N LEU A 94 8.97 5.91 -1.61
CA LEU A 94 7.93 6.80 -2.11
C LEU A 94 7.84 7.99 -1.15
N PRO A 95 7.98 9.25 -1.59
CA PRO A 95 7.97 10.39 -0.67
C PRO A 95 6.59 10.51 -0.01
N MET A 96 6.54 10.93 1.25
CA MET A 96 5.29 11.43 1.85
C MET A 96 4.93 12.80 1.26
N PRO A 97 3.64 13.14 1.11
CA PRO A 97 3.22 14.52 0.82
C PRO A 97 3.55 15.44 2.01
N GLU A 98 3.59 16.76 1.79
CA GLU A 98 3.61 17.70 2.91
C GLU A 98 2.42 17.46 3.86
N PRO A 99 2.57 17.66 5.18
CA PRO A 99 1.50 17.40 6.12
C PRO A 99 0.24 18.23 5.82
N LEU A 100 -0.87 17.55 5.51
CA LEU A 100 -2.18 18.17 5.40
C LEU A 100 -2.88 18.18 6.76
N THR A 101 -3.41 19.34 7.15
CA THR A 101 -4.17 19.51 8.39
C THR A 101 -5.50 20.18 8.10
N PHE A 102 -6.57 19.65 8.67
CA PHE A 102 -7.91 20.25 8.61
C PHE A 102 -8.50 20.31 10.03
N GLU A 103 -9.02 21.47 10.42
CA GLU A 103 -9.56 21.71 11.78
C GLU A 103 -8.63 21.27 12.93
N GLY A 104 -7.31 21.40 12.74
CA GLY A 104 -6.30 21.02 13.73
C GLY A 104 -5.98 19.52 13.79
N ILE A 105 -6.56 18.72 12.90
CA ILE A 105 -6.31 17.27 12.77
C ILE A 105 -5.42 17.03 11.55
N ARG A 106 -4.32 16.28 11.74
CA ARG A 106 -3.48 15.81 10.64
C ARG A 106 -4.22 14.72 9.87
N LEU A 107 -4.29 14.84 8.54
CA LEU A 107 -4.95 13.88 7.66
C LEU A 107 -3.95 12.81 7.16
N PRO A 108 -4.40 11.57 6.92
CA PRO A 108 -3.54 10.48 6.45
C PRO A 108 -3.28 10.56 4.93
N ALA A 109 -2.75 11.69 4.47
CA ALA A 109 -2.41 11.87 3.06
C ALA A 109 -1.22 10.98 2.69
N SER A 110 -1.40 10.10 1.70
CA SER A 110 -0.37 9.19 1.22
C SER A 110 -0.52 8.90 -0.26
N TYR A 111 0.57 8.99 -1.01
CA TYR A 111 0.61 8.55 -2.41
C TYR A 111 0.50 7.03 -2.54
N ALA A 112 0.81 6.25 -1.49
CA ALA A 112 0.72 4.79 -1.48
C ALA A 112 -0.74 4.29 -1.58
N ASN A 113 -1.72 5.14 -1.28
CA ASN A 113 -3.14 4.84 -1.35
C ASN A 113 -3.69 4.90 -2.80
N PHE A 114 -2.86 4.47 -3.77
CA PHE A 114 -3.18 4.39 -5.19
C PHE A 114 -3.96 3.10 -5.53
N TYR A 115 -4.69 3.13 -6.65
CA TYR A 115 -5.42 1.99 -7.19
C TYR A 115 -4.85 1.52 -8.53
N ILE A 116 -4.60 0.21 -8.67
CA ILE A 116 -4.09 -0.42 -9.90
C ILE A 116 -5.27 -0.98 -10.70
N ALA A 117 -5.67 -0.31 -11.78
CA ALA A 117 -6.67 -0.78 -12.74
C ALA A 117 -6.00 -1.35 -13.99
N ASN A 118 -6.72 -2.16 -14.80
CA ASN A 118 -6.16 -2.94 -15.92
C ASN A 118 -5.14 -2.22 -16.83
N GLY A 119 -5.38 -0.95 -17.19
CA GLY A 119 -4.47 -0.16 -18.03
C GLY A 119 -3.98 1.14 -17.40
N THR A 120 -4.31 1.40 -16.13
CA THR A 120 -3.95 2.67 -15.48
C THR A 120 -3.73 2.48 -13.98
N VAL A 121 -2.86 3.30 -13.41
CA VAL A 121 -2.72 3.45 -11.96
C VAL A 121 -3.25 4.82 -11.58
N LEU A 122 -4.27 4.85 -10.74
CA LEU A 122 -4.86 6.08 -10.23
C LEU A 122 -4.18 6.45 -8.92
N VAL A 123 -3.50 7.60 -8.88
CA VAL A 123 -2.67 8.02 -7.74
C VAL A 123 -3.30 9.26 -7.10
N PRO A 124 -3.54 9.30 -5.78
CA PRO A 124 -4.03 10.51 -5.13
C PRO A 124 -2.95 11.60 -5.20
N THR A 125 -3.37 12.84 -5.42
CA THR A 125 -2.49 14.03 -5.44
C THR A 125 -3.05 15.10 -4.52
N PHE A 126 -2.17 15.93 -3.97
CA PHE A 126 -2.49 16.76 -2.81
C PHE A 126 -2.21 18.25 -3.02
N ASN A 127 -2.01 18.68 -4.27
CA ASN A 127 -1.54 20.02 -4.62
C ASN A 127 -0.19 20.33 -3.96
N ASP A 128 0.68 19.33 -4.02
CA ASP A 128 1.94 19.24 -3.30
C ASP A 128 3.11 19.16 -4.32
N PRO A 129 4.24 19.84 -4.10
CA PRO A 129 5.38 19.75 -5.03
C PRO A 129 5.88 18.32 -5.25
N ARG A 130 5.68 17.41 -4.29
CA ARG A 130 6.11 16.01 -4.39
C ARG A 130 5.12 15.16 -5.18
N ASP A 131 3.95 15.69 -5.58
CA ASP A 131 2.97 15.01 -6.45
C ASP A 131 3.67 14.49 -7.71
N ARG A 132 4.44 15.35 -8.38
CA ARG A 132 5.17 14.99 -9.61
C ARG A 132 6.22 13.90 -9.37
N THR A 133 6.92 13.95 -8.24
CA THR A 133 7.94 12.96 -7.89
C THR A 133 7.29 11.61 -7.64
N ALA A 134 6.22 11.56 -6.84
CA ALA A 134 5.49 10.34 -6.56
C ALA A 134 4.91 9.70 -7.83
N LEU A 135 4.28 10.52 -8.69
CA LEU A 135 3.77 10.06 -9.99
C LEU A 135 4.88 9.46 -10.87
N GLY A 136 6.06 10.09 -10.90
CA GLY A 136 7.21 9.58 -11.67
C GLY A 136 7.71 8.23 -11.17
N ILE A 137 7.90 8.09 -9.86
CA ILE A 137 8.34 6.83 -9.23
C ILE A 137 7.33 5.71 -9.50
N ILE A 138 6.03 6.00 -9.34
CA ILE A 138 4.98 5.01 -9.61
C ILE A 138 4.95 4.65 -11.10
N ALA A 139 5.16 5.60 -12.01
CA ALA A 139 5.22 5.33 -13.45
C ALA A 139 6.38 4.41 -13.84
N GLU A 140 7.55 4.55 -13.20
CA GLU A 140 8.67 3.62 -13.41
C GLU A 140 8.34 2.18 -12.97
N CYS A 141 7.47 2.01 -11.98
CA CYS A 141 7.03 0.70 -11.50
C CYS A 141 6.00 0.02 -12.42
N PHE A 142 5.28 0.79 -13.25
CA PHE A 142 4.19 0.29 -14.10
C PHE A 142 4.37 0.75 -15.56
N PRO A 143 5.41 0.26 -16.28
CA PRO A 143 5.76 0.75 -17.62
C PRO A 143 4.70 0.46 -18.69
N ASP A 144 3.78 -0.47 -18.42
CA ASP A 144 2.69 -0.90 -19.29
C ASP A 144 1.35 -0.19 -18.96
N ARG A 145 1.32 0.72 -17.99
CA ARG A 145 0.10 1.41 -17.54
C ARG A 145 0.26 2.92 -17.54
N ALA A 146 -0.82 3.63 -17.83
CA ALA A 146 -0.87 5.07 -17.66
C ALA A 146 -0.97 5.43 -16.17
N VAL A 147 -0.08 6.26 -15.64
CA VAL A 147 -0.21 6.78 -14.27
C VAL A 147 -0.95 8.11 -14.28
N THR A 148 -2.11 8.15 -13.62
CA THR A 148 -3.03 9.29 -13.62
C THR A 148 -3.19 9.83 -12.21
N GLY A 149 -2.75 11.08 -11.98
CA GLY A 149 -3.01 11.79 -10.73
C GLY A 149 -4.47 12.24 -10.62
N ILE A 150 -5.08 12.01 -9.48
CA ILE A 150 -6.42 12.51 -9.13
C ILE A 150 -6.29 13.40 -7.90
N HIS A 151 -6.77 14.64 -7.99
CA HIS A 151 -6.74 15.56 -6.85
C HIS A 151 -7.64 15.03 -5.72
N ALA A 152 -7.04 14.77 -4.56
CA ALA A 152 -7.65 14.03 -3.46
C ALA A 152 -7.64 14.80 -2.12
N VAL A 153 -7.34 16.10 -2.13
CA VAL A 153 -7.34 16.94 -0.89
C VAL A 153 -8.68 16.89 -0.17
N ASP A 154 -9.79 17.02 -0.90
CA ASP A 154 -11.13 16.94 -0.29
C ASP A 154 -11.49 15.50 0.11
N LEU A 155 -10.91 14.51 -0.58
CA LEU A 155 -11.19 13.10 -0.34
C LEU A 155 -10.54 12.62 0.97
N VAL A 156 -9.29 13.00 1.20
CA VAL A 156 -8.52 12.59 2.39
C VAL A 156 -9.08 13.18 3.69
N TRP A 157 -10.00 14.15 3.63
CA TRP A 157 -10.78 14.59 4.80
C TRP A 157 -11.64 13.45 5.37
N GLY A 158 -12.03 12.50 4.53
CA GLY A 158 -12.69 11.26 4.94
C GLY A 158 -11.73 10.18 5.48
N PHE A 159 -10.48 10.53 5.80
CA PHE A 159 -9.44 9.65 6.33
C PHE A 159 -8.98 8.51 5.39
N GLY A 160 -9.26 8.62 4.10
CA GLY A 160 -8.78 7.68 3.08
C GLY A 160 -8.88 8.26 1.67
N THR A 161 -8.25 7.61 0.69
CA THR A 161 -8.29 8.09 -0.70
C THR A 161 -8.72 7.00 -1.69
N LEU A 162 -8.06 6.91 -2.85
CA LEU A 162 -8.51 6.13 -3.99
C LEU A 162 -8.57 4.64 -3.68
N HIS A 163 -7.51 4.09 -3.05
CA HIS A 163 -7.46 2.67 -2.73
C HIS A 163 -8.59 2.27 -1.77
N CYS A 164 -8.80 3.05 -0.70
CA CYS A 164 -9.81 2.78 0.33
C CYS A 164 -11.25 2.73 -0.21
N LEU A 165 -11.53 3.41 -1.32
CA LEU A 165 -12.85 3.47 -1.95
C LEU A 165 -13.06 2.43 -3.06
N THR A 166 -12.05 1.61 -3.33
CA THR A 166 -12.05 0.67 -4.45
C THR A 166 -11.86 -0.75 -3.97
N HIS A 167 -12.39 -1.70 -4.74
CA HIS A 167 -12.05 -3.11 -4.62
C HIS A 167 -12.07 -3.69 -6.02
N GLU A 168 -10.99 -4.33 -6.45
CA GLU A 168 -10.94 -5.03 -7.72
C GLU A 168 -11.75 -6.33 -7.66
N GLN A 169 -12.35 -6.68 -8.80
CA GLN A 169 -12.89 -8.00 -9.03
C GLN A 169 -12.00 -8.67 -10.09
N PRO A 170 -11.12 -9.61 -9.71
CA PRO A 170 -10.27 -10.31 -10.66
C PRO A 170 -11.13 -11.00 -11.72
N ALA A 171 -10.75 -10.84 -12.99
CA ALA A 171 -11.38 -11.60 -14.06
C ALA A 171 -11.13 -13.09 -13.81
N THR A 172 -12.19 -13.89 -13.75
CA THR A 172 -12.04 -15.33 -13.70
C THR A 172 -11.38 -15.76 -15.01
N ARG A 173 -10.31 -16.53 -14.90
CA ARG A 173 -9.77 -17.21 -16.07
C ARG A 173 -10.86 -18.16 -16.54
N ALA A 174 -11.40 -17.97 -17.75
CA ALA A 174 -12.23 -19.00 -18.36
C ALA A 174 -11.42 -20.31 -18.31
N LEU A 175 -12.01 -21.36 -17.73
CA LEU A 175 -11.39 -22.68 -17.76
C LEU A 175 -11.22 -23.01 -19.24
N ALA A 176 -9.97 -23.07 -19.71
CA ALA A 176 -9.68 -23.55 -21.04
C ALA A 176 -10.12 -25.01 -21.10
N GLY A 177 -11.29 -25.29 -21.72
CA GLY A 177 -11.78 -26.65 -21.93
C GLY A 177 -13.28 -26.91 -21.70
N ALA A 178 -14.18 -25.97 -22.02
CA ALA A 178 -15.63 -26.26 -22.04
C ALA A 178 -16.30 -26.02 -23.41
N ASP A 179 -15.53 -25.84 -24.49
CA ASP A 179 -16.02 -26.11 -25.84
C ASP A 179 -15.67 -27.56 -26.16
N GLY A 180 -16.39 -28.47 -25.52
CA GLY A 180 -16.58 -29.81 -26.04
C GLY A 180 -17.49 -29.70 -27.26
N ASP A 181 -17.09 -30.35 -28.34
CA ASP A 181 -17.86 -30.55 -29.56
C ASP A 181 -19.35 -30.79 -29.27
N GLU A 182 -20.22 -29.97 -29.86
CA GLU A 182 -21.59 -30.36 -30.22
C GLU A 182 -21.87 -29.90 -31.66
N ASP A 183 -21.88 -30.91 -32.54
CA ASP A 183 -22.41 -31.08 -33.91
C ASP A 183 -21.98 -30.16 -35.08
#